data_AF-A0A388K5G6-F1
#
_entry.id   AF-A0A388K5G6-F1
#
_cell.length_a   1.000
_cell.length_b   1.000
_cell.length_c   1.000
_cell.angle_alpha   90.00
_cell.angle_beta   90.00
_cell.angle_gamma   90.00
#
_symmetry.space_group_name_H-M   'P 1'
#
loop_
_entity.id
_entity.type
_entity.pdbx_description
1 polymer ?
#
loop_
_entity_poly.entity_id
_entity_poly.type
_entity_poly.pdbx_seq_one_letter_code
_entity_poly.pdbx_strand_id
1 'polypeptide(L)'
;MMQRDRLRFTDGIDQVLRASIFQFHYEARARDGRENGELRTSFEEVGIGLLQSEQQMRAPYVTELSTVPVPKELLCRKRKCNRVMLDAAIVRPCGHIICEQCLRDALMPPKKQQCPICNVSLSRRTVNEDGEPIPSTQMREQISNLKMKCPFTLSYAVASNKFVDLECVFPGSTGDVVVCGPVRLADLEEHVLTCSHRPVRCVNQGCGEPFRSEHLAAHESMYHTNMSFSSSPSPEGQSANPASDQAQRQPNVTNRSRIADASPARGGEARTEGLADVVVPSLRPCPHHAAGCSAKLPEAALAAHVRTCTYSSENRQRGGWFLTVCCFSRARTGSQNRPSNKNASGPSGSFWDFIKRLYAACCAGSPHAQGGEEHWH
;
A
#
# COMPACT_ATOMS: atom_id res chain seq x y z
N MET A 1 -7.19 -18.18 23.03
CA MET A 1 -7.39 -18.74 21.66
C MET A 1 -7.08 -17.66 20.62
N MET A 2 -5.82 -17.20 20.55
CA MET A 2 -5.34 -16.25 19.53
C MET A 2 -4.44 -17.00 18.53
N GLN A 3 -5.07 -17.82 17.70
CA GLN A 3 -4.42 -18.51 16.58
C GLN A 3 -5.37 -18.45 15.40
N ARG A 4 -4.81 -18.15 14.23
CA ARG A 4 -5.44 -17.95 12.91
C ARG A 4 -5.77 -16.49 12.61
N ASP A 5 -4.72 -15.78 12.18
CA ASP A 5 -4.71 -14.96 10.95
C ASP A 5 -3.32 -14.34 10.74
N ARG A 6 -2.26 -15.13 10.95
CA ARG A 6 -0.98 -14.85 10.29
C ARG A 6 -1.15 -15.34 8.86
N LEU A 7 -1.66 -14.45 8.00
CA LEU A 7 -1.44 -14.50 6.56
C LEU A 7 0.02 -14.92 6.32
N ARG A 8 0.26 -15.77 5.34
CA ARG A 8 1.60 -16.22 4.99
C ARG A 8 2.43 -14.97 4.73
N PHE A 9 3.30 -14.63 5.68
CA PHE A 9 4.16 -13.45 5.70
C PHE A 9 4.92 -13.25 4.38
N THR A 10 5.11 -14.33 3.63
CA THR A 10 5.79 -14.40 2.34
C THR A 10 4.98 -13.85 1.17
N ASP A 11 3.66 -13.99 1.20
CA ASP A 11 2.80 -13.64 0.06
C ASP A 11 2.56 -12.13 0.00
N GLY A 12 2.56 -11.46 1.16
CA GLY A 12 2.37 -10.01 1.28
C GLY A 12 3.49 -9.21 0.61
N ILE A 13 4.75 -9.49 0.95
CA ILE A 13 5.89 -8.72 0.42
C ILE A 13 6.01 -8.88 -1.11
N ASP A 14 5.96 -10.11 -1.62
CA ASP A 14 6.05 -10.36 -3.07
C ASP A 14 4.88 -9.70 -3.83
N GLN A 15 3.67 -9.73 -3.26
CA GLN A 15 2.49 -9.10 -3.86
C GLN A 15 2.59 -7.57 -3.85
N VAL A 16 3.04 -6.99 -2.74
CA VAL A 16 3.25 -5.54 -2.58
C VAL A 16 4.32 -5.05 -3.55
N LEU A 17 5.43 -5.77 -3.68
CA LEU A 17 6.48 -5.42 -4.64
C LEU A 17 5.98 -5.54 -6.08
N ARG A 18 5.18 -6.54 -6.44
CA ARG A 18 4.63 -6.66 -7.81
C ARG A 18 3.58 -5.61 -8.14
N ALA A 19 2.84 -5.12 -7.16
CA ALA A 19 1.84 -4.06 -7.34
C ALA A 19 2.45 -2.64 -7.29
N SER A 20 3.76 -2.53 -7.07
CA SER A 20 4.44 -1.24 -6.94
C SER A 20 4.90 -0.68 -8.28
N ILE A 21 4.95 0.65 -8.36
CA ILE A 21 5.58 1.39 -9.45
C ILE A 21 7.05 1.57 -9.09
N PHE A 22 7.96 1.29 -10.04
CA PHE A 22 9.40 1.45 -9.84
C PHE A 22 9.99 2.51 -10.75
N GLN A 23 11.00 3.20 -10.23
CA GLN A 23 11.83 4.12 -11.02
C GLN A 23 12.85 3.30 -11.82
N PHE A 24 12.84 3.44 -13.15
CA PHE A 24 13.84 2.82 -14.03
C PHE A 24 14.73 3.87 -14.68
N HIS A 25 15.98 3.49 -14.91
CA HIS A 25 16.93 4.26 -15.67
C HIS A 25 17.20 3.53 -16.97
N TYR A 26 17.06 4.23 -18.10
CA TYR A 26 17.49 3.74 -19.39
C TYR A 26 18.34 4.79 -20.08
N GLU A 27 19.37 4.32 -20.76
CA GLU A 27 20.09 5.14 -21.72
C GLU A 27 19.22 5.23 -22.96
N ALA A 28 18.63 6.40 -23.21
CA ALA A 28 17.96 6.64 -24.47
C ALA A 28 19.03 6.59 -25.56
N ARG A 29 19.01 5.54 -26.39
CA ARG A 29 19.82 5.54 -27.61
C ARG A 29 19.35 6.72 -28.45
N ALA A 30 20.21 7.71 -28.63
CA ALA A 30 19.96 8.79 -29.56
C ALA A 30 19.64 8.17 -30.92
N ARG A 31 18.42 8.41 -31.43
CA ARG A 31 17.97 7.90 -32.73
C ARG A 31 18.86 8.39 -33.87
N ASP A 32 19.66 9.41 -33.60
CA ASP A 32 20.42 10.20 -34.57
C ASP A 32 21.95 9.97 -34.47
N GLY A 33 22.41 9.00 -33.68
CA GLY A 33 23.83 8.64 -33.60
C GLY A 33 24.77 9.70 -32.98
N ARG A 34 24.23 10.77 -32.38
CA ARG A 34 25.01 11.73 -31.60
C ARG A 34 25.16 11.23 -30.16
N GLU A 35 26.40 10.96 -29.79
CA GLU A 35 26.84 10.55 -28.46
C GLU A 35 26.52 11.65 -27.44
N ASN A 36 25.42 11.48 -26.72
CA ASN A 36 25.22 11.94 -25.34
C ASN A 36 24.01 11.15 -24.85
N GLY A 37 24.24 9.90 -24.44
CA GLY A 37 23.21 9.04 -23.87
C GLY A 37 22.74 9.63 -22.54
N GLU A 38 21.80 10.56 -22.60
CA GLU A 38 21.19 11.15 -21.41
C GLU A 38 20.43 10.04 -20.68
N LEU A 39 20.80 9.83 -19.41
CA LEU A 39 20.17 8.85 -18.55
C LEU A 39 18.75 9.35 -18.23
N ARG A 40 17.74 8.72 -18.81
CA ARG A 40 16.34 9.08 -18.55
C ARG A 40 15.80 8.23 -17.42
N THR A 41 15.06 8.89 -16.52
CA THR A 41 14.31 8.25 -15.45
C THR A 41 12.83 8.30 -15.74
N SER A 42 12.15 7.17 -15.66
CA SER A 42 10.69 7.12 -15.68
C SER A 42 10.17 6.12 -14.66
N PHE A 43 8.88 6.18 -14.41
CA PHE A 43 8.19 5.35 -13.44
C PHE A 43 7.24 4.42 -14.17
N GLU A 44 7.36 3.12 -13.94
CA GLU A 44 6.43 2.16 -14.52
C GLU A 44 6.03 1.03 -13.60
N GLU A 45 4.88 0.45 -13.90
CA GLU A 45 4.32 -0.69 -13.17
C GLU A 45 5.06 -1.97 -13.57
N VAL A 46 5.38 -2.80 -12.57
CA VAL A 46 6.03 -4.09 -12.80
C VAL A 46 5.17 -4.96 -13.70
N GLY A 47 5.77 -5.54 -14.74
CA GLY A 47 5.10 -6.49 -15.63
C GLY A 47 4.39 -5.84 -16.82
N ILE A 48 4.39 -4.52 -16.95
CA ILE A 48 4.02 -3.85 -18.20
C ILE A 48 5.24 -3.92 -19.14
N GLY A 49 5.03 -4.47 -20.34
CA GLY A 49 6.08 -4.64 -21.34
C GLY A 49 6.50 -3.28 -21.90
N LEU A 50 7.63 -2.77 -21.45
CA LEU A 50 8.06 -1.40 -21.72
C LEU A 50 8.60 -1.17 -23.14
N LEU A 51 9.08 -2.23 -23.78
CA LEU A 51 9.85 -2.11 -25.01
C LEU A 51 9.60 -3.32 -25.88
N GLN A 52 9.70 -3.14 -27.20
CA GLN A 52 9.76 -4.22 -28.20
C GLN A 52 10.94 -5.20 -27.97
N SER A 53 11.80 -4.95 -26.98
CA SER A 53 12.80 -5.89 -26.48
C SER A 53 12.15 -6.85 -25.49
N GLU A 54 12.40 -8.16 -25.63
CA GLU A 54 11.89 -9.28 -24.80
C GLU A 54 12.16 -9.19 -23.29
N GLN A 55 12.73 -8.10 -22.79
CA GLN A 55 13.07 -7.90 -21.39
C GLN A 55 11.88 -7.29 -20.63
N GLN A 56 11.18 -8.14 -19.87
CA GLN A 56 10.13 -7.71 -18.94
C GLN A 56 10.74 -7.24 -17.62
N MET A 57 10.22 -6.14 -17.09
CA MET A 57 10.54 -5.70 -15.73
C MET A 57 10.08 -6.75 -14.72
N ARG A 58 10.89 -6.97 -13.68
CA ARG A 58 10.55 -7.81 -12.53
C ARG A 58 10.74 -7.06 -11.23
N ALA A 59 10.05 -7.50 -10.19
CA ALA A 59 10.33 -7.05 -8.82
C ALA A 59 11.75 -7.49 -8.38
N PRO A 60 12.41 -6.71 -7.50
CA PRO A 60 13.69 -7.10 -6.92
C PRO A 60 13.52 -8.34 -6.03
N TYR A 61 14.47 -9.26 -6.09
CA TYR A 61 14.49 -10.40 -5.18
C TYR A 61 14.95 -9.96 -3.79
N VAL A 62 14.54 -10.69 -2.75
CA VAL A 62 15.01 -10.45 -1.36
C VAL A 62 16.55 -10.41 -1.28
N THR A 63 17.25 -11.25 -2.05
CA THR A 63 18.72 -11.23 -2.08
C THR A 63 19.31 -9.93 -2.64
N GLU A 64 18.60 -9.26 -3.55
CA GLU A 64 19.01 -7.99 -4.17
C GLU A 64 18.64 -6.79 -3.30
N LEU A 65 17.54 -6.91 -2.55
CA LEU A 65 17.16 -5.95 -1.54
C LEU A 65 18.05 -6.01 -0.29
N SER A 66 18.83 -7.08 -0.07
CA SER A 66 19.63 -7.18 1.15
C SER A 66 20.77 -6.16 1.18
N THR A 67 20.93 -5.47 2.32
CA THR A 67 22.03 -4.50 2.54
C THR A 67 23.39 -5.18 2.68
N VAL A 68 23.38 -6.45 3.10
CA VAL A 68 24.55 -7.31 3.26
C VAL A 68 24.33 -8.60 2.47
N PRO A 69 25.38 -9.29 2.00
CA PRO A 69 25.22 -10.59 1.37
C PRO A 69 24.44 -11.56 2.26
N VAL A 70 23.37 -12.16 1.73
CA VAL A 70 22.54 -13.09 2.51
C VAL A 70 23.34 -14.37 2.83
N PRO A 71 23.45 -14.76 4.10
CA PRO A 71 24.16 -15.99 4.48
C PRO A 71 23.57 -17.23 3.80
N LYS A 72 24.45 -18.16 3.38
CA LYS A 72 24.05 -19.38 2.64
C LYS A 72 23.13 -20.30 3.44
N GLU A 73 23.16 -20.19 4.77
CA GLU A 73 22.33 -20.94 5.71
C GLU A 73 20.85 -20.54 5.61
N LEU A 74 20.58 -19.30 5.19
CA LEU A 74 19.22 -18.77 5.02
C LEU A 74 18.66 -19.03 3.61
N LEU A 75 19.48 -19.58 2.71
CA LEU A 75 19.10 -19.93 1.34
C LEU A 75 18.67 -21.40 1.25
N CYS A 76 17.67 -21.65 0.42
CA CYS A 76 17.17 -22.99 0.15
C CYS A 76 18.23 -23.84 -0.55
N ARG A 77 18.72 -24.88 0.13
CA ARG A 77 19.76 -25.79 -0.41
C ARG A 77 19.28 -26.72 -1.52
N LYS A 78 17.99 -26.70 -1.91
CA LYS A 78 17.53 -27.39 -3.12
C LYS A 78 18.23 -26.78 -4.32
N ARG A 79 19.00 -27.58 -5.06
CA ARG A 79 19.90 -27.16 -6.16
C ARG A 79 19.31 -26.15 -7.16
N LYS A 80 17.99 -26.22 -7.43
CA LYS A 80 17.30 -25.33 -8.38
C LYS A 80 16.63 -24.11 -7.76
N CYS A 81 16.50 -24.05 -6.43
CA CYS A 81 15.81 -22.97 -5.75
C CYS A 81 16.79 -21.84 -5.42
N ASN A 82 17.73 -22.06 -4.50
CA ASN A 82 18.70 -21.05 -4.05
C ASN A 82 18.09 -19.68 -3.65
N ARG A 83 16.81 -19.67 -3.23
CA ARG A 83 16.09 -18.47 -2.76
C ARG A 83 16.13 -18.39 -1.24
N VAL A 84 15.93 -17.19 -0.68
CA VAL A 84 15.73 -17.00 0.76
C VAL A 84 14.50 -17.80 1.20
N MET A 85 14.64 -18.57 2.28
CA MET A 85 13.58 -19.46 2.77
C MET A 85 12.53 -18.71 3.60
N LEU A 86 11.83 -17.75 3.01
CA LEU A 86 10.81 -16.95 3.69
C LEU A 86 9.77 -17.84 4.41
N ASP A 87 9.48 -19.00 3.82
CA ASP A 87 8.59 -20.05 4.27
C ASP A 87 9.36 -21.27 4.82
N ALA A 88 10.54 -21.10 5.43
CA ALA A 88 11.42 -22.20 5.86
C ALA A 88 10.66 -23.32 6.60
N ALA A 89 10.85 -24.56 6.15
CA ALA A 89 10.20 -25.76 6.67
C ALA A 89 11.24 -26.86 6.93
N ILE A 90 11.00 -27.65 7.97
CA ILE A 90 11.86 -28.75 8.41
C ILE A 90 11.44 -30.04 7.70
N VAL A 91 12.40 -30.69 7.05
CA VAL A 91 12.24 -31.99 6.40
C VAL A 91 12.48 -33.10 7.42
N ARG A 92 11.46 -33.90 7.76
CA ARG A 92 11.62 -35.11 8.57
C ARG A 92 11.88 -36.35 7.69
N PRO A 93 12.63 -37.34 8.18
CA PRO A 93 13.29 -37.39 9.49
C PRO A 93 14.66 -36.69 9.56
N CYS A 94 15.21 -36.25 8.42
CA CYS A 94 16.61 -35.85 8.34
C CYS A 94 16.95 -34.46 8.94
N GLY A 95 15.96 -33.63 9.27
CA GLY A 95 16.16 -32.33 9.91
C GLY A 95 16.64 -31.20 8.99
N HIS A 96 16.79 -31.45 7.68
CA HIS A 96 17.17 -30.40 6.74
C HIS A 96 16.10 -29.31 6.64
N ILE A 97 16.51 -28.07 6.36
CA ILE A 97 15.60 -26.93 6.22
C ILE A 97 15.59 -26.49 4.76
N ILE A 98 14.39 -26.35 4.18
CA ILE A 98 14.14 -25.88 2.80
C ILE A 98 12.89 -25.00 2.75
N CYS A 99 12.63 -24.29 1.64
CA CYS A 99 11.35 -23.62 1.43
C CYS A 99 10.17 -24.61 1.51
N GLU A 100 9.03 -24.14 2.01
CA GLU A 100 7.79 -24.92 2.11
C GLU A 100 7.36 -25.44 0.74
N GLN A 101 7.35 -24.57 -0.28
CA GLN A 101 7.01 -24.97 -1.65
C GLN A 101 7.95 -26.06 -2.17
N CYS A 102 9.24 -25.94 -1.87
CA CYS A 102 10.23 -26.92 -2.32
C CYS A 102 10.03 -28.30 -1.66
N LEU A 103 9.57 -28.32 -0.41
CA LEU A 103 9.20 -29.54 0.30
C LEU A 103 7.90 -30.12 -0.26
N ARG A 104 6.88 -29.31 -0.50
CA ARG A 104 5.62 -29.76 -1.14
C ARG A 104 5.89 -30.42 -2.49
N ASP A 105 6.69 -29.79 -3.35
CA ASP A 105 7.07 -30.37 -4.65
C ASP A 105 7.77 -31.73 -4.53
N ALA A 106 8.51 -31.97 -3.44
CA ALA A 106 9.22 -33.21 -3.19
C ALA A 106 8.29 -34.31 -2.62
N LEU A 107 7.16 -33.93 -2.03
CA LEU A 107 6.13 -34.84 -1.53
C LEU A 107 5.10 -35.22 -2.61
N MET A 108 4.94 -34.39 -3.64
CA MET A 108 4.00 -34.64 -4.74
C MET A 108 4.43 -35.85 -5.61
N PRO A 109 3.54 -36.83 -5.85
CA PRO A 109 3.79 -37.91 -6.81
C PRO A 109 3.88 -37.36 -8.26
N PRO A 110 4.54 -38.06 -9.20
CA PRO A 110 5.07 -39.43 -9.14
C PRO A 110 6.53 -39.53 -8.65
N LYS A 111 7.11 -38.43 -8.14
CA LYS A 111 8.52 -38.40 -7.74
C LYS A 111 8.75 -39.33 -6.54
N LYS A 112 9.96 -39.89 -6.46
CA LYS A 112 10.43 -40.56 -5.24
C LYS A 112 10.34 -39.53 -4.11
N GLN A 113 9.48 -39.78 -3.13
CA GLN A 113 9.29 -38.92 -1.97
C GLN A 113 10.57 -38.95 -1.14
N GLN A 114 11.54 -38.12 -1.50
CA GLN A 114 12.90 -38.12 -0.96
C GLN A 114 13.32 -36.69 -0.65
N CYS A 115 14.09 -36.52 0.42
CA CYS A 115 14.68 -35.24 0.77
C CYS A 115 15.56 -34.75 -0.39
N PRO A 116 15.38 -33.53 -0.91
CA PRO A 116 16.16 -33.03 -2.05
C PRO A 116 17.64 -32.73 -1.70
N ILE A 117 18.04 -32.88 -0.43
CA ILE A 117 19.40 -32.62 0.04
C ILE A 117 20.15 -33.93 0.31
N CYS A 118 19.55 -34.86 1.06
CA CYS A 118 20.21 -36.11 1.46
C CYS A 118 19.57 -37.38 0.88
N ASN A 119 18.54 -37.27 0.03
CA ASN A 119 17.80 -38.38 -0.58
C ASN A 119 17.14 -39.37 0.39
N VAL A 120 17.10 -39.06 1.69
CA VAL A 120 16.36 -39.86 2.69
C VAL A 120 14.88 -39.88 2.32
N SER A 121 14.28 -41.08 2.35
CA SER A 121 12.86 -41.26 2.08
C SER A 121 11.99 -40.45 3.04
N LEU A 122 11.12 -39.64 2.46
CA LEU A 122 10.09 -38.88 3.16
C LEU A 122 8.88 -39.78 3.33
N SER A 123 8.33 -39.83 4.53
CA SER A 123 7.07 -40.52 4.82
C SER A 123 5.94 -39.50 4.95
N ARG A 124 4.68 -39.95 5.02
CA ARG A 124 3.56 -39.06 5.39
C ARG A 124 3.77 -38.35 6.75
N ARG A 125 4.69 -38.83 7.61
CA ARG A 125 5.05 -38.16 8.88
C ARG A 125 5.93 -36.91 8.69
N THR A 126 6.27 -36.56 7.45
CA THR A 126 7.06 -35.36 7.12
C THR A 126 6.25 -34.07 7.27
N VAL A 127 4.93 -34.19 7.18
CA VAL A 127 3.96 -33.11 7.40
C VAL A 127 3.29 -33.27 8.77
N ASN A 128 2.66 -32.22 9.26
CA ASN A 128 1.83 -32.26 10.45
C ASN A 128 0.51 -33.04 10.19
N GLU A 129 -0.35 -33.12 11.20
CA GLU A 129 -1.65 -33.80 11.10
C GLU A 129 -2.56 -33.21 10.02
N ASP A 130 -2.40 -31.90 9.74
CA ASP A 130 -3.14 -31.17 8.70
C ASP A 130 -2.58 -31.39 7.28
N GLY A 131 -1.49 -32.14 7.14
CA GLY A 131 -0.81 -32.33 5.85
C GLY A 131 0.10 -31.16 5.44
N GLU A 132 0.33 -30.20 6.32
CA GLU A 132 1.16 -29.02 6.11
C GLU A 132 2.62 -29.27 6.57
N PRO A 133 3.63 -28.76 5.86
CA PRO A 133 5.02 -28.84 6.30
C PRO A 133 5.25 -28.21 7.67
N ILE A 134 6.14 -28.81 8.47
CA ILE A 134 6.47 -28.29 9.81
C ILE A 134 7.36 -27.04 9.65
N PRO A 135 6.94 -25.86 10.13
CA PRO A 135 7.71 -24.63 9.96
C PRO A 135 8.98 -24.64 10.81
N SER A 136 10.08 -24.13 10.27
CA SER A 136 11.30 -23.84 11.04
C SER A 136 11.19 -22.43 11.63
N THR A 137 10.64 -22.32 12.84
CA THR A 137 10.39 -21.01 13.49
C THR A 137 11.67 -20.21 13.69
N GLN A 138 12.73 -20.85 14.19
CA GLN A 138 14.04 -20.23 14.40
C GLN A 138 14.62 -19.67 13.10
N MET A 139 14.56 -20.43 12.00
CA MET A 139 15.08 -19.99 10.70
C MET A 139 14.25 -18.80 10.15
N ARG A 140 12.91 -18.88 10.27
CA ARG A 140 12.02 -17.79 9.82
C ARG A 140 12.27 -16.49 10.60
N GLU A 141 12.59 -16.58 11.89
CA GLU A 141 12.95 -15.42 12.72
C GLU A 141 14.32 -14.83 12.34
N GLN A 142 15.31 -15.65 12.01
CA GLN A 142 16.59 -15.15 11.48
C GLN A 142 16.39 -14.42 10.15
N ILE A 143 15.57 -14.96 9.27
CA ILE A 143 15.24 -14.37 7.97
C ILE A 143 14.49 -13.04 8.13
N SER A 144 13.53 -12.96 9.05
CA SER A 144 12.76 -11.73 9.27
C SER A 144 13.62 -10.57 9.82
N ASN A 145 14.76 -10.88 10.45
CA ASN A 145 15.73 -9.92 10.95
C ASN A 145 16.74 -9.43 9.90
N LEU A 146 16.69 -9.94 8.67
CA LEU A 146 17.57 -9.46 7.59
C LEU A 146 17.35 -7.97 7.34
N LYS A 147 18.45 -7.22 7.18
CA LYS A 147 18.43 -5.80 6.86
C LYS A 147 18.33 -5.60 5.36
N MET A 148 17.25 -4.97 4.94
CA MET A 148 16.86 -4.73 3.56
C MET A 148 17.03 -3.24 3.23
N LYS A 149 17.33 -2.97 1.97
CA LYS A 149 17.24 -1.67 1.32
C LYS A 149 15.79 -1.38 1.00
N CYS A 150 15.43 -0.10 0.98
CA CYS A 150 14.14 0.31 0.47
C CYS A 150 14.06 -0.02 -1.03
N PRO A 151 12.99 -0.68 -1.51
CA PRO A 151 12.84 -0.95 -2.94
C PRO A 151 12.74 0.33 -3.79
N PHE A 152 12.30 1.44 -3.19
CA PHE A 152 12.19 2.75 -3.86
C PHE A 152 13.49 3.55 -3.91
N THR A 153 14.55 3.07 -3.25
CA THR A 153 15.91 3.61 -3.40
C THR A 153 16.73 2.78 -4.39
N LEU A 154 16.10 1.86 -5.12
CA LEU A 154 16.73 1.08 -6.17
C LEU A 154 16.20 1.50 -7.53
N SER A 155 17.04 1.38 -8.54
CA SER A 155 16.61 1.43 -9.93
C SER A 155 16.99 0.17 -10.68
N TYR A 156 16.17 -0.21 -11.66
CA TYR A 156 16.46 -1.30 -12.56
C TYR A 156 17.31 -0.82 -13.75
N ALA A 157 18.55 -1.31 -13.84
CA ALA A 157 19.44 -1.02 -14.96
C ALA A 157 19.24 -2.08 -16.06
N VAL A 158 18.45 -1.74 -17.09
CA VAL A 158 18.06 -2.64 -18.19
C VAL A 158 19.27 -3.28 -18.88
N ALA A 159 20.30 -2.50 -19.19
CA ALA A 159 21.50 -2.97 -19.88
C ALA A 159 22.23 -4.10 -19.12
N SER A 160 22.18 -4.08 -17.79
CA SER A 160 22.85 -5.08 -16.94
C SER A 160 21.89 -6.14 -16.37
N ASN A 161 20.57 -5.96 -16.57
CA ASN A 161 19.52 -6.79 -16.00
C ASN A 161 19.63 -6.94 -14.46
N LYS A 162 20.03 -5.86 -13.78
CA LYS A 162 20.28 -5.80 -12.33
C LYS A 162 19.68 -4.55 -11.71
N PHE A 163 19.32 -4.67 -10.44
CA PHE A 163 19.02 -3.50 -9.61
C PHE A 163 20.33 -2.83 -9.18
N VAL A 164 20.37 -1.51 -9.34
CA VAL A 164 21.44 -0.62 -8.90
C VAL A 164 20.88 0.32 -7.84
N ASP A 165 21.70 0.68 -6.86
CA ASP A 165 21.29 1.67 -5.88
C ASP A 165 21.15 3.03 -6.55
N LEU A 166 20.09 3.76 -6.21
CA LEU A 166 19.95 5.18 -6.50
C LEU A 166 20.87 5.98 -5.56
N GLU A 167 22.16 5.65 -5.51
CA GLU A 167 23.19 6.55 -4.98
C GLU A 167 23.50 7.68 -5.98
N CYS A 168 22.90 7.62 -7.17
CA CYS A 168 23.22 8.44 -8.32
C CYS A 168 22.74 9.88 -8.18
N VAL A 169 23.62 10.71 -7.60
CA VAL A 169 24.18 11.91 -8.24
C VAL A 169 23.17 12.61 -9.17
N PHE A 170 22.29 13.44 -8.61
CA PHE A 170 21.79 14.56 -9.39
C PHE A 170 22.88 15.64 -9.31
N PRO A 171 23.70 15.85 -10.37
CA PRO A 171 24.70 16.91 -10.36
C PRO A 171 23.96 18.25 -10.26
N GLY A 172 23.95 18.85 -9.07
CA GLY A 172 23.31 20.14 -8.81
C GLY A 172 22.43 20.21 -7.56
N SER A 173 22.05 19.09 -6.94
CA SER A 173 21.36 19.14 -5.64
C SER A 173 22.39 19.10 -4.51
N THR A 174 22.76 20.27 -3.98
CA THR A 174 23.51 20.40 -2.71
C THR A 174 22.66 20.08 -1.47
N GLY A 175 21.49 19.47 -1.65
CA GLY A 175 20.60 19.06 -0.56
C GLY A 175 20.97 17.67 -0.07
N ASP A 176 20.92 17.49 1.26
CA ASP A 176 21.10 16.19 1.90
C ASP A 176 20.23 15.13 1.21
N VAL A 177 20.88 14.15 0.59
CA VAL A 177 20.18 13.01 -0.01
C VAL A 177 19.57 12.22 1.14
N VAL A 178 18.27 12.41 1.36
CA VAL A 178 17.51 11.61 2.32
C VAL A 178 17.43 10.20 1.74
N VAL A 179 18.31 9.32 2.21
CA VAL A 179 18.27 7.89 1.88
C VAL A 179 17.45 7.19 2.94
N CYS A 180 16.45 6.40 2.53
CA CYS A 180 15.79 5.49 3.46
C CYS A 180 16.82 4.57 4.12
N GLY A 181 16.88 4.61 5.45
CA GLY A 181 17.76 3.72 6.22
C GLY A 181 17.41 2.25 6.01
N PRO A 182 18.31 1.34 6.42
CA PRO A 182 18.07 -0.10 6.32
C PRO A 182 16.86 -0.51 7.16
N VAL A 183 15.96 -1.29 6.58
CA VAL A 183 14.70 -1.76 7.19
C VAL A 183 14.77 -3.26 7.41
N ARG A 184 14.25 -3.80 8.52
CA ARG A 184 14.18 -5.25 8.69
C ARG A 184 13.18 -5.86 7.71
N LEU A 185 13.43 -7.07 7.24
CA LEU A 185 12.51 -7.77 6.33
C LEU A 185 11.10 -7.90 6.95
N ALA A 186 11.02 -8.12 8.26
CA ALA A 186 9.77 -8.10 9.05
C ALA A 186 8.92 -6.83 8.86
N ASP A 187 9.61 -5.69 8.73
CA ASP A 187 9.03 -4.35 8.77
C ASP A 187 8.95 -3.74 7.34
N LEU A 188 9.40 -4.49 6.32
CA LEU A 188 9.53 -4.00 4.95
C LEU A 188 8.16 -3.70 4.31
N GLU A 189 7.15 -4.51 4.59
CA GLU A 189 5.79 -4.30 4.06
C GLU A 189 5.19 -2.98 4.56
N GLU A 190 5.25 -2.74 5.87
CA GLU A 190 4.79 -1.49 6.49
C GLU A 190 5.59 -0.29 5.99
N HIS A 191 6.91 -0.44 5.86
CA HIS A 191 7.76 0.59 5.29
C HIS A 191 7.36 0.93 3.86
N VAL A 192 7.14 -0.07 2.99
CA VAL A 192 6.75 0.19 1.59
C VAL A 192 5.47 1.01 1.51
N LEU A 193 4.50 0.76 2.39
CA LEU A 193 3.23 1.50 2.39
C LEU A 193 3.38 2.95 2.85
N THR A 194 4.35 3.22 3.74
CA THR A 194 4.54 4.51 4.42
C THR A 194 5.76 5.30 3.94
N CYS A 195 6.56 4.73 3.03
CA CYS A 195 7.79 5.33 2.54
C CYS A 195 7.53 6.64 1.79
N SER A 196 8.29 7.68 2.14
CA SER A 196 8.22 9.00 1.49
C SER A 196 8.67 8.97 0.02
N HIS A 197 9.55 8.04 -0.35
CA HIS A 197 10.01 7.87 -1.73
C HIS A 197 9.12 6.95 -2.56
N ARG A 198 8.07 6.36 -1.97
CA ARG A 198 7.11 5.54 -2.70
C ARG A 198 6.49 6.36 -3.85
N PRO A 199 6.54 5.88 -5.11
CA PRO A 199 5.82 6.51 -6.20
C PRO A 199 4.31 6.36 -6.01
N VAL A 200 3.58 7.45 -6.15
CA VAL A 200 2.13 7.56 -6.04
C VAL A 200 1.62 8.37 -7.24
N ARG A 201 0.53 7.91 -7.86
CA ARG A 201 -0.10 8.65 -8.95
C ARG A 201 -0.91 9.81 -8.39
N CYS A 202 -0.86 10.96 -9.06
CA CYS A 202 -1.77 12.06 -8.73
C CYS A 202 -3.22 11.63 -8.97
N VAL A 203 -4.10 11.89 -7.98
CA VAL A 203 -5.53 11.53 -8.03
C VAL A 203 -6.38 12.54 -8.79
N ASN A 204 -5.82 13.70 -9.15
CA ASN A 204 -6.55 14.71 -9.90
C ASN A 204 -6.86 14.22 -11.32
N GLN A 205 -8.12 14.42 -11.75
CA GLN A 205 -8.56 14.02 -13.08
C GLN A 205 -7.70 14.71 -14.15
N GLY A 206 -7.16 13.89 -15.05
CA GLY A 206 -6.33 14.35 -16.18
C GLY A 206 -4.83 14.42 -15.91
N CYS A 207 -4.36 14.30 -14.66
CA CYS A 207 -2.93 14.23 -14.40
C CYS A 207 -2.40 12.78 -14.53
N GLY A 208 -2.71 11.89 -13.59
CA GLY A 208 -2.29 10.48 -13.62
C GLY A 208 -0.77 10.22 -13.54
N GLU A 209 0.04 11.28 -13.57
CA GLU A 209 1.49 11.24 -13.49
C GLU A 209 1.95 10.71 -12.12
N PRO A 210 2.98 9.84 -12.08
CA PRO A 210 3.56 9.33 -10.84
C PRO A 210 4.54 10.33 -10.24
N PHE A 211 4.39 10.59 -8.94
CA PHE A 211 5.29 11.42 -8.14
C PHE A 211 5.78 10.65 -6.93
N ARG A 212 6.92 11.06 -6.34
CA ARG A 212 7.26 10.59 -4.99
C ARG A 212 6.23 11.12 -4.00
N SER A 213 5.86 10.30 -3.02
CA SER A 213 4.87 10.66 -1.98
C SER A 213 5.20 11.99 -1.30
N GLU A 214 6.47 12.24 -1.00
CA GLU A 214 6.95 13.52 -0.42
C GLU A 214 6.74 14.75 -1.31
N HIS A 215 6.68 14.57 -2.63
CA HIS A 215 6.48 15.66 -3.58
C HIS A 215 5.01 15.83 -4.01
N LEU A 216 4.13 14.89 -3.64
CA LEU A 216 2.74 14.91 -4.07
C LEU A 216 2.00 16.16 -3.59
N ALA A 217 2.20 16.57 -2.34
CA ALA A 217 1.56 17.78 -1.78
C ALA A 217 1.98 19.06 -2.52
N ALA A 218 3.27 19.18 -2.88
CA ALA A 218 3.76 20.30 -3.67
C ALA A 218 3.15 20.29 -5.08
N HIS A 219 3.08 19.12 -5.73
CA HIS A 219 2.45 18.96 -7.03
C HIS A 219 0.95 19.35 -7.02
N GLU A 220 0.19 18.88 -6.03
CA GLU A 220 -1.24 19.20 -5.88
C GLU A 220 -1.46 20.70 -5.71
N SER A 221 -0.61 21.39 -4.95
CA SER A 221 -0.70 22.84 -4.78
C SER A 221 -0.52 23.62 -6.09
N MET A 222 0.42 23.19 -6.95
CA MET A 222 0.67 23.80 -8.26
C MET A 222 -0.44 23.48 -9.28
N TYR A 223 -1.04 22.29 -9.18
CA TYR A 223 -2.12 21.89 -10.08
C TYR A 223 -3.36 22.77 -9.89
N HIS A 224 -3.72 23.07 -8.63
CA HIS A 224 -4.87 23.92 -8.30
C HIS A 224 -4.72 25.37 -8.77
N THR A 225 -3.51 25.94 -8.71
CA THR A 225 -3.27 27.32 -9.17
C THR A 225 -3.41 27.46 -10.68
N ASN A 226 -2.98 26.45 -11.46
CA ASN A 226 -2.98 26.54 -12.93
C ASN A 226 -4.36 26.27 -13.54
N MET A 227 -5.14 25.35 -12.98
CA MET A 227 -6.51 25.06 -13.44
C MET A 227 -7.49 26.22 -13.22
N SER A 228 -7.18 27.12 -12.27
CA SER A 228 -8.02 28.29 -11.99
C SER A 228 -7.94 29.38 -13.08
N PHE A 229 -6.90 29.36 -13.93
CA PHE A 229 -6.71 30.37 -14.99
C PHE A 229 -7.28 29.97 -16.36
N SER A 230 -7.43 28.66 -16.62
CA SER A 230 -7.90 28.15 -17.92
C SER A 230 -9.43 28.19 -18.11
N SER A 231 -10.19 28.56 -17.08
CA SER A 231 -11.66 28.71 -17.14
C SER A 231 -12.11 30.09 -17.63
N SER A 232 -11.21 30.87 -18.24
CA SER A 232 -11.60 32.12 -18.89
C SER A 232 -12.47 31.75 -20.11
N PRO A 233 -13.76 32.16 -20.16
CA PRO A 233 -14.60 31.86 -21.31
C PRO A 233 -13.93 32.45 -22.55
N SER A 234 -13.62 31.58 -23.54
CA SER A 234 -13.19 32.04 -24.86
C SER A 234 -14.19 33.10 -25.36
N PRO A 235 -13.73 34.31 -25.73
CA PRO A 235 -14.60 35.32 -26.30
C PRO A 235 -14.88 34.98 -27.77
N GLU A 236 -15.60 33.88 -28.02
CA GLU A 236 -16.17 33.59 -29.33
C GLU A 236 -17.61 34.09 -29.35
N GLY A 237 -17.80 35.32 -29.85
CA GLY A 237 -19.15 35.83 -30.06
C GLY A 237 -19.34 37.34 -30.24
N GLN A 238 -18.38 38.10 -30.76
CA GLN A 238 -18.67 39.42 -31.34
C GLN A 238 -18.12 39.50 -32.77
N SER A 239 -18.90 38.92 -33.68
CA SER A 239 -18.84 39.22 -35.11
C SER A 239 -19.23 40.69 -35.31
N ALA A 240 -18.35 41.43 -35.98
CA ALA A 240 -18.54 42.81 -36.36
C ALA A 240 -19.76 43.02 -37.27
N ASN A 241 -20.49 44.11 -37.03
CA ASN A 241 -21.23 44.88 -38.04
C ASN A 241 -20.86 46.36 -37.85
N PRO A 242 -20.55 47.12 -38.90
CA PRO A 242 -20.24 48.54 -38.78
C PRO A 242 -21.45 49.45 -39.09
N ALA A 243 -21.33 50.70 -38.60
CA ALA A 243 -22.02 51.93 -39.00
C ALA A 243 -23.39 52.24 -38.33
N SER A 244 -23.41 53.28 -37.48
CA SER A 244 -23.94 54.63 -37.81
C SER A 244 -24.36 55.40 -36.54
N ASP A 245 -23.90 56.64 -36.46
CA ASP A 245 -24.43 57.82 -35.77
C ASP A 245 -25.72 57.69 -34.92
N GLN A 246 -25.67 58.11 -33.65
CA GLN A 246 -26.21 59.42 -33.23
C GLN A 246 -26.07 59.64 -31.72
N ALA A 247 -25.88 60.92 -31.38
CA ALA A 247 -25.74 61.49 -30.07
C ALA A 247 -26.95 61.27 -29.14
N GLN A 248 -26.72 61.25 -27.82
CA GLN A 248 -27.15 62.34 -26.90
C GLN A 248 -27.11 61.92 -25.42
N ARG A 249 -26.59 62.87 -24.62
CA ARG A 249 -26.99 63.27 -23.25
C ARG A 249 -26.68 62.33 -22.07
N GLN A 250 -25.76 62.82 -21.22
CA GLN A 250 -25.72 62.60 -19.77
C GLN A 250 -26.97 63.23 -19.09
N PRO A 251 -27.32 62.92 -17.82
CA PRO A 251 -26.57 63.42 -16.65
C PRO A 251 -26.48 62.48 -15.42
N ASN A 252 -25.30 62.51 -14.80
CA ASN A 252 -25.01 62.78 -13.37
C ASN A 252 -26.16 62.69 -12.33
N VAL A 253 -26.05 61.77 -11.35
CA VAL A 253 -26.62 61.94 -9.99
C VAL A 253 -25.72 61.28 -8.93
N THR A 254 -25.28 62.12 -8.00
CA THR A 254 -24.60 61.86 -6.72
C THR A 254 -25.56 61.45 -5.59
N ASN A 255 -25.14 60.59 -4.65
CA ASN A 255 -25.46 60.61 -3.21
C ASN A 255 -24.70 59.46 -2.52
N ARG A 256 -23.79 59.59 -1.54
CA ARG A 256 -23.70 60.29 -0.22
C ARG A 256 -24.55 59.68 0.92
N SER A 257 -23.88 58.81 1.70
CA SER A 257 -23.77 58.74 3.19
C SER A 257 -24.99 58.54 4.12
N ARG A 258 -24.82 57.63 5.11
CA ARG A 258 -25.06 57.74 6.59
C ARG A 258 -24.98 56.33 7.22
N ILE A 259 -24.05 55.97 8.12
CA ILE A 259 -23.96 56.19 9.59
C ILE A 259 -25.30 56.03 10.33
N ALA A 260 -25.40 55.02 11.21
CA ALA A 260 -25.90 55.14 12.59
C ALA A 260 -25.70 53.83 13.40
N ASP A 261 -25.12 54.00 14.57
CA ASP A 261 -25.06 53.08 15.71
C ASP A 261 -26.44 52.82 16.35
N ALA A 262 -26.51 51.77 17.18
CA ALA A 262 -27.06 51.73 18.55
C ALA A 262 -27.96 50.51 18.86
N SER A 263 -27.53 49.72 19.84
CA SER A 263 -28.39 48.97 20.77
C SER A 263 -29.06 49.96 21.77
N PRO A 264 -30.18 49.66 22.47
CA PRO A 264 -30.19 48.73 23.61
C PRO A 264 -31.52 48.00 23.96
N ALA A 265 -31.37 46.91 24.75
CA ALA A 265 -32.13 46.46 25.94
C ALA A 265 -33.69 46.32 26.00
N ARG A 266 -34.07 45.11 26.48
CA ARG A 266 -35.06 44.72 27.55
C ARG A 266 -36.58 44.62 27.27
N GLY A 267 -37.14 43.56 27.90
CA GLY A 267 -38.57 43.28 28.18
C GLY A 267 -39.15 42.28 27.19
N GLY A 268 -39.56 41.04 27.51
CA GLY A 268 -40.21 40.52 28.71
C GLY A 268 -41.66 40.17 28.33
N GLU A 269 -42.01 38.87 28.29
CA GLU A 269 -43.30 38.31 28.75
C GLU A 269 -43.48 36.84 28.35
N ALA A 270 -44.12 36.11 29.26
CA ALA A 270 -44.28 34.66 29.28
C ALA A 270 -45.42 34.18 28.38
N ARG A 271 -45.30 32.97 27.82
CA ARG A 271 -46.46 32.08 27.60
C ARG A 271 -46.10 30.63 27.27
N THR A 272 -46.68 29.76 28.09
CA THR A 272 -47.30 28.44 27.77
C THR A 272 -46.46 27.34 27.15
N GLU A 273 -46.07 26.41 28.03
CA GLU A 273 -46.22 24.95 27.92
C GLU A 273 -46.56 24.39 26.52
N GLY A 274 -45.55 23.74 25.93
CA GLY A 274 -45.71 22.77 24.85
C GLY A 274 -44.69 21.67 25.06
N LEU A 275 -45.13 20.40 25.05
CA LEU A 275 -44.28 19.23 25.13
C LEU A 275 -43.14 19.35 24.11
N ALA A 276 -41.91 19.57 24.60
CA ALA A 276 -40.73 19.53 23.77
C ALA A 276 -40.41 18.06 23.45
N ASP A 277 -40.44 17.73 22.16
CA ASP A 277 -39.85 16.49 21.66
C ASP A 277 -38.42 16.37 22.20
N VAL A 278 -38.15 15.27 22.90
CA VAL A 278 -36.81 14.93 23.37
C VAL A 278 -35.97 14.65 22.12
N VAL A 279 -35.28 15.67 21.63
CA VAL A 279 -34.30 15.55 20.56
C VAL A 279 -33.16 14.69 21.09
N VAL A 280 -33.17 13.41 20.72
CA VAL A 280 -32.05 12.50 20.98
C VAL A 280 -30.86 13.02 20.17
N PRO A 281 -29.75 13.43 20.80
CA PRO A 281 -28.60 13.94 20.07
C PRO A 281 -28.02 12.85 19.17
N SER A 282 -27.85 13.16 17.88
CA SER A 282 -27.20 12.26 16.93
C SER A 282 -25.77 11.95 17.36
N LEU A 283 -25.49 10.68 17.66
CA LEU A 283 -24.14 10.21 18.01
C LEU A 283 -23.32 9.97 16.75
N ARG A 284 -22.09 10.50 16.71
CA ARG A 284 -21.13 10.23 15.63
C ARG A 284 -20.05 9.25 16.10
N PRO A 285 -19.63 8.30 15.24
CA PRO A 285 -18.53 7.40 15.56
C PRO A 285 -17.19 8.15 15.58
N CYS A 286 -16.26 7.68 16.41
CA CYS A 286 -14.88 8.17 16.40
C CYS A 286 -14.23 7.96 15.01
N PRO A 287 -13.49 8.94 14.46
CA PRO A 287 -12.79 8.79 13.17
C PRO A 287 -11.76 7.64 13.18
N HIS A 288 -11.29 7.20 14.35
CA HIS A 288 -10.41 6.03 14.51
C HIS A 288 -11.17 4.70 14.65
N HIS A 289 -12.44 4.63 14.22
CA HIS A 289 -13.24 3.40 14.27
C HIS A 289 -12.60 2.25 13.46
N ALA A 290 -12.01 2.57 12.30
CA ALA A 290 -11.27 1.59 11.49
C ALA A 290 -10.03 1.03 12.20
N ALA A 291 -9.46 1.78 13.15
CA ALA A 291 -8.33 1.36 13.97
C ALA A 291 -8.74 0.59 15.24
N GLY A 292 -10.05 0.43 15.49
CA GLY A 292 -10.61 -0.34 16.62
C GLY A 292 -11.33 0.48 17.70
N CYS A 293 -11.48 1.80 17.54
CA CYS A 293 -12.21 2.61 18.52
C CYS A 293 -13.74 2.53 18.32
N SER A 294 -14.46 1.92 19.27
CA SER A 294 -15.92 1.74 19.19
C SER A 294 -16.74 2.90 19.77
N ALA A 295 -16.11 4.00 20.18
CA ALA A 295 -16.81 5.12 20.82
C ALA A 295 -17.77 5.84 19.83
N LYS A 296 -19.01 6.05 20.27
CA LYS A 296 -20.02 6.88 19.62
C LYS A 296 -20.43 7.98 20.58
N LEU A 297 -20.19 9.23 20.21
CA LEU A 297 -20.30 10.37 21.11
C LEU A 297 -21.11 11.49 20.45
N PRO A 298 -21.81 12.32 21.23
CA PRO A 298 -22.42 13.54 20.69
C PRO A 298 -21.33 14.46 20.16
N GLU A 299 -21.66 15.29 19.17
CA GLU A 299 -20.71 16.13 18.42
C GLU A 299 -19.85 17.02 19.33
N ALA A 300 -20.43 17.56 20.41
CA ALA A 300 -19.72 18.36 21.41
C ALA A 300 -18.63 17.58 22.17
N ALA A 301 -18.78 16.26 22.36
CA ALA A 301 -17.81 15.41 23.07
C ALA A 301 -16.79 14.73 22.13
N LEU A 302 -17.08 14.68 20.83
CA LEU A 302 -16.24 13.99 19.85
C LEU A 302 -14.86 14.63 19.73
N ALA A 303 -14.77 15.96 19.70
CA ALA A 303 -13.50 16.68 19.59
C ALA A 303 -12.56 16.46 20.79
N ALA A 304 -13.12 16.33 22.00
CA ALA A 304 -12.34 16.04 23.20
C ALA A 304 -11.82 14.58 23.20
N HIS A 305 -12.67 13.64 22.78
CA HIS A 305 -12.28 12.24 22.65
C HIS A 305 -11.20 12.01 21.60
N VAL A 306 -11.28 12.64 20.41
CA VAL A 306 -10.27 12.46 19.35
C VAL A 306 -8.86 12.82 19.83
N ARG A 307 -8.72 13.86 20.66
CA ARG A 307 -7.43 14.28 21.23
C ARG A 307 -6.83 13.25 22.20
N THR A 308 -7.68 12.51 22.91
CA THR A 308 -7.26 11.53 23.93
C THR A 308 -7.46 10.08 23.47
N CYS A 309 -7.88 9.86 22.23
CA CYS A 309 -8.16 8.54 21.70
C CYS A 309 -6.86 7.75 21.63
N THR A 310 -6.78 6.62 22.33
CA THR A 310 -5.62 5.72 22.34
C THR A 310 -5.38 5.04 20.99
N TYR A 311 -6.36 5.10 20.09
CA TYR A 311 -6.28 4.61 18.71
C TYR A 311 -5.81 5.67 17.71
N SER A 312 -5.60 6.92 18.15
CA SER A 312 -4.91 7.93 17.35
C SER A 312 -3.43 7.53 17.18
N SER A 313 -2.90 7.71 15.97
CA SER A 313 -1.49 7.44 15.65
C SER A 313 -0.53 8.23 16.54
N GLU A 314 -0.89 9.46 16.93
CA GLU A 314 -0.09 10.31 17.82
C GLU A 314 -0.04 9.78 19.26
N ASN A 315 -1.12 9.19 19.76
CA ASN A 315 -1.18 8.62 21.11
C ASN A 315 -0.60 7.20 21.20
N ARG A 316 -0.62 6.42 20.11
CA ARG A 316 0.08 5.13 20.04
C ARG A 316 1.58 5.25 20.29
N GLN A 317 2.19 6.34 19.80
CA GLN A 317 3.62 6.59 20.02
C GLN A 317 3.94 7.02 21.47
N ARG A 318 2.97 7.55 22.22
CA ARG A 318 3.17 8.04 23.59
C ARG A 318 2.98 6.97 24.68
N GLY A 319 2.29 5.87 24.38
CA GLY A 319 1.96 4.82 25.36
C GLY A 319 3.01 3.70 25.56
N GLY A 320 4.20 3.84 24.98
CA GLY A 320 5.20 2.77 24.90
C GLY A 320 6.08 2.52 26.13
N TRP A 321 5.66 2.88 27.35
CA TRP A 321 6.40 2.58 28.58
C TRP A 321 5.41 2.20 29.69
N PHE A 322 5.72 1.13 30.43
CA PHE A 322 4.95 0.42 31.48
C PHE A 322 4.05 -0.75 31.02
N LEU A 323 4.62 -1.96 30.96
CA LEU A 323 4.43 -2.96 32.02
C LEU A 323 5.24 -4.25 31.73
N THR A 324 6.15 -4.55 32.64
CA THR A 324 7.00 -5.73 32.69
C THR A 324 6.41 -6.75 33.68
N VAL A 325 6.25 -8.00 33.20
CA VAL A 325 6.39 -9.33 33.85
C VAL A 325 5.77 -9.57 35.24
N CYS A 326 4.95 -10.64 35.34
CA CYS A 326 5.10 -11.67 36.38
C CYS A 326 4.56 -13.04 35.91
N CYS A 327 5.37 -14.07 36.18
CA CYS A 327 5.22 -15.50 35.83
C CYS A 327 4.14 -16.23 36.66
N PHE A 328 3.63 -17.39 36.20
CA PHE A 328 3.93 -18.73 36.76
C PHE A 328 3.18 -19.90 36.07
N SER A 329 3.83 -21.06 36.09
CA SER A 329 3.41 -22.37 35.54
C SER A 329 2.63 -23.22 36.55
N ARG A 330 1.68 -24.07 36.12
CA ARG A 330 1.61 -25.52 36.52
C ARG A 330 0.48 -26.34 35.85
N ALA A 331 0.93 -27.47 35.28
CA ALA A 331 0.42 -28.85 35.32
C ALA A 331 -1.03 -29.28 34.94
N ARG A 332 -1.06 -30.24 33.98
CA ARG A 332 -1.87 -31.50 33.83
C ARG A 332 -3.04 -31.71 34.82
N THR A 333 -4.24 -32.16 34.41
CA THR A 333 -4.63 -33.48 33.84
C THR A 333 -6.10 -33.45 33.42
N GLY A 334 -6.55 -34.30 32.46
CA GLY A 334 -7.98 -34.61 32.35
C GLY A 334 -8.49 -35.05 30.97
N SER A 335 -8.46 -36.36 30.73
CA SER A 335 -9.19 -37.05 29.66
C SER A 335 -10.70 -37.04 29.94
N GLN A 336 -11.55 -36.82 28.93
CA GLN A 336 -12.75 -37.65 28.69
C GLN A 336 -13.45 -37.34 27.35
N ASN A 337 -13.89 -38.42 26.71
CA ASN A 337 -14.72 -38.54 25.50
C ASN A 337 -16.06 -37.78 25.56
N ARG A 338 -16.55 -37.26 24.40
CA ARG A 338 -17.89 -37.54 23.82
C ARG A 338 -18.18 -36.73 22.53
N PRO A 339 -19.25 -37.03 21.75
CA PRO A 339 -19.12 -37.29 20.32
C PRO A 339 -19.73 -36.22 19.40
N SER A 340 -19.44 -36.42 18.11
CA SER A 340 -20.16 -36.01 16.90
C SER A 340 -21.51 -35.27 17.06
N ASN A 341 -21.61 -34.11 16.40
CA ASN A 341 -22.88 -33.70 15.80
C ASN A 341 -22.68 -33.04 14.43
N LYS A 342 -23.57 -33.37 13.50
CA LYS A 342 -23.60 -32.93 12.10
C LYS A 342 -24.48 -31.68 11.91
N ASN A 343 -24.26 -31.01 10.78
CA ASN A 343 -25.13 -30.08 10.05
C ASN A 343 -25.06 -28.59 10.43
N ALA A 344 -24.51 -27.78 9.52
CA ALA A 344 -25.25 -26.74 8.78
C ALA A 344 -24.28 -25.98 7.86
N SER A 345 -24.39 -26.25 6.56
CA SER A 345 -23.75 -25.52 5.47
C SER A 345 -24.63 -24.33 5.07
N GLY A 346 -24.09 -23.12 5.13
CA GLY A 346 -24.62 -21.92 4.46
C GLY A 346 -23.45 -21.10 3.90
N PRO A 347 -23.59 -20.44 2.73
CA PRO A 347 -22.47 -19.79 2.07
C PRO A 347 -22.13 -18.49 2.77
N SER A 348 -21.00 -18.46 3.47
CA SER A 348 -20.37 -17.20 3.88
C SER A 348 -19.64 -16.63 2.67
N GLY A 349 -20.22 -15.58 2.08
CA GLY A 349 -19.49 -14.73 1.14
C GLY A 349 -18.23 -14.23 1.84
N SER A 350 -17.07 -14.50 1.25
CA SER A 350 -15.79 -14.22 1.89
C SER A 350 -15.51 -12.72 1.83
N PHE A 351 -14.77 -12.20 2.80
CA PHE A 351 -14.24 -10.83 2.79
C PHE A 351 -13.47 -10.49 1.48
N TRP A 352 -12.95 -11.50 0.79
CA TRP A 352 -12.33 -11.36 -0.53
C TRP A 352 -13.31 -11.07 -1.66
N ASP A 353 -14.59 -11.45 -1.54
CA ASP A 353 -15.64 -11.05 -2.51
C ASP A 353 -15.96 -9.55 -2.40
N PHE A 354 -15.68 -8.93 -1.26
CA PHE A 354 -15.79 -7.48 -1.08
C PHE A 354 -14.55 -6.73 -1.62
N ILE A 355 -13.34 -7.23 -1.38
CA ILE A 355 -12.10 -6.66 -1.94
C ILE A 355 -12.06 -6.80 -3.47
N LYS A 356 -12.49 -7.95 -4.04
CA LYS A 356 -12.62 -8.12 -5.50
C LYS A 356 -13.65 -7.16 -6.11
N ARG A 357 -14.73 -6.81 -5.39
CA ARG A 357 -15.73 -5.82 -5.83
C ARG A 357 -15.18 -4.39 -5.78
N LEU A 358 -14.36 -4.04 -4.78
CA LEU A 358 -13.67 -2.74 -4.71
C LEU A 358 -12.63 -2.58 -5.83
N TYR A 359 -11.93 -3.67 -6.18
CA TYR A 359 -10.97 -3.66 -7.29
C TYR A 359 -11.66 -3.61 -8.67
N ALA A 360 -12.74 -4.37 -8.87
CA ALA A 360 -13.54 -4.34 -10.11
C ALA A 360 -14.21 -2.97 -10.34
N ALA A 361 -14.59 -2.26 -9.27
CA ALA A 361 -15.15 -0.90 -9.37
C ALA A 361 -14.11 0.16 -9.79
N CYS A 362 -12.81 -0.05 -9.50
CA CYS A 362 -11.74 0.87 -9.93
C CYS A 362 -11.29 0.62 -11.38
N CYS A 363 -11.45 -0.60 -11.91
CA CYS A 363 -11.04 -0.94 -13.28
C CYS A 363 -12.15 -0.77 -14.33
N ALA A 364 -13.39 -0.46 -13.94
CA ALA A 364 -14.52 -0.32 -14.87
C ALA A 364 -14.57 1.03 -15.63
N GLY A 365 -13.55 1.88 -15.49
CA GLY A 365 -13.53 3.25 -16.03
C GLY A 365 -12.72 3.46 -17.32
N SER A 366 -12.44 2.42 -18.11
CA SER A 366 -11.70 2.58 -19.38
C SER A 366 -12.53 2.16 -20.59
N PRO A 367 -13.05 3.10 -21.40
CA PRO A 367 -13.82 2.78 -22.60
C PRO A 367 -12.88 2.69 -23.80
N HIS A 368 -12.15 1.58 -23.96
CA HIS A 368 -11.55 1.22 -25.25
C HIS A 368 -11.09 -0.25 -25.23
N ALA A 369 -11.95 -1.16 -25.70
CA ALA A 369 -11.60 -2.41 -26.37
C ALA A 369 -12.88 -3.15 -26.76
N GLN A 370 -13.43 -2.84 -27.94
CA GLN A 370 -14.31 -3.74 -28.67
C GLN A 370 -13.57 -4.18 -29.95
N GLY A 371 -13.56 -5.50 -30.19
CA GLY A 371 -13.39 -6.08 -31.52
C GLY A 371 -12.07 -6.81 -31.75
N GLY A 372 -12.13 -8.15 -31.77
CA GLY A 372 -11.05 -8.99 -32.30
C GLY A 372 -11.07 -10.43 -31.81
N GLU A 373 -12.15 -11.17 -32.07
CA GLU A 373 -12.10 -12.65 -32.05
C GLU A 373 -11.53 -13.13 -33.39
N GLU A 374 -10.35 -13.73 -33.38
CA GLU A 374 -9.86 -14.54 -34.49
C GLU A 374 -9.63 -15.99 -34.03
N HIS A 375 -10.35 -16.89 -34.69
CA HIS A 375 -10.21 -18.34 -34.62
C HIS A 375 -8.81 -18.78 -35.06
N TRP A 376 -8.24 -19.75 -34.33
CA TRP A 376 -7.18 -20.61 -34.84
C TRP A 376 -7.62 -22.07 -34.72
N HIS A 377 -7.57 -22.76 -35.85
CA HIS A 377 -7.72 -24.20 -36.04
C HIS A 377 -6.40 -24.93 -35.75
#